data_AF-A0A963Z9R6-F1
#
_entry.id   AF-A0A963Z9R6-F1
#
_cell.length_a   1.000
_cell.length_b   1.000
_cell.length_c   1.000
_cell.angle_alpha   90.00
_cell.angle_beta   90.00
_cell.angle_gamma   90.00
#
_symmetry.space_group_name_H-M   'P 1'
#
loop_
_entity.id
_entity.type
_entity.pdbx_description
1 polymer ?
#
loop_
_entity_poly.entity_id
_entity_poly.type
_entity_poly.pdbx_seq_one_letter_code
_entity_poly.pdbx_strand_id
1 'polypeptide(L)'
;MKLKYAFVFNVCLVSSTYAVPLDFNGDGVSELFGIENQTDGSPNEKVFHIHDLSTSATDDSNEFGKRTTLEVPADYDGDGVTDLAIVQQKEGEGETALTWRIKLSSAGGSDVTEVDFGTVEDRVLSGCDRDGDGRADLTVIRKKQIISQNYDSESSTTDQIGFKPKYAACGDYDGDAESVGDELIAVRKLKNSKPKIRVIKAGSLLQQRNAKKAQGVLAIDIDGDGIKEVGYYRHKGSNNSQIIVYDANGNKQKYLVSRIEEITVGAYDESSTIDGVFIKVNSNDSFRLHRNINSEAENINISDTEGLVAVNQLQKVGQTSSNESGCDVDREAPDGGGGFLWKPVSDSNGKVVVLTPGGEFHENLRIVKDEQVLETLDYVGNSDNSDSNGLRNHFRGDLPGGSYPNNITVITTLNGQNHCWLISDPGERVD
;
A
#
# COMPACT_ATOMS: atom_id res chain seq x y z
N MET A 1 10.17 -14.67 19.78
CA MET A 1 10.35 -14.41 18.34
C MET A 1 9.87 -12.99 18.03
N LYS A 2 10.31 -12.41 16.92
CA LYS A 2 9.55 -11.34 16.26
C LYS A 2 9.55 -11.71 14.79
N LEU A 3 8.40 -12.11 14.24
CA LEU A 3 8.26 -12.14 12.80
C LEU A 3 8.44 -10.70 12.29
N LYS A 4 9.34 -10.55 11.32
CA LYS A 4 9.48 -9.31 10.56
C LYS A 4 8.91 -9.61 9.20
N TYR A 5 7.65 -9.32 8.97
CA TYR A 5 7.10 -9.41 7.64
C TYR A 5 7.82 -8.40 6.73
N ALA A 6 8.86 -8.83 6.03
CA ALA A 6 9.51 -8.00 5.03
C ALA A 6 8.73 -8.19 3.74
N PHE A 7 7.83 -7.26 3.48
CA PHE A 7 7.15 -7.20 2.20
C PHE A 7 8.09 -6.60 1.18
N VAL A 8 8.27 -7.32 0.10
CA VAL A 8 9.04 -6.86 -1.04
C VAL A 8 8.15 -5.90 -1.82
N PHE A 9 8.73 -4.75 -2.14
CA PHE A 9 8.05 -3.71 -2.89
C PHE A 9 7.98 -4.12 -4.38
N ASN A 10 6.76 -4.20 -4.93
CA ASN A 10 6.26 -4.08 -6.33
C ASN A 10 5.20 -5.19 -6.59
N VAL A 11 3.91 -4.90 -6.80
CA VAL A 11 3.17 -4.17 -7.87
C VAL A 11 3.06 -4.95 -9.18
N CYS A 12 1.83 -5.39 -9.51
CA CYS A 12 1.28 -5.65 -10.85
C CYS A 12 -0.27 -5.88 -10.73
N LEU A 13 -1.09 -5.68 -11.76
CA LEU A 13 -2.47 -6.21 -11.84
C LEU A 13 -2.87 -6.63 -13.26
N VAL A 14 -3.72 -7.65 -13.26
CA VAL A 14 -4.74 -8.12 -14.21
C VAL A 14 -4.73 -7.56 -15.64
N SER A 15 -3.88 -8.14 -16.46
CA SER A 15 -4.27 -8.61 -17.79
C SER A 15 -3.95 -10.10 -17.82
N SER A 16 -4.62 -10.89 -18.67
CA SER A 16 -4.38 -12.34 -18.86
C SER A 16 -2.97 -12.69 -19.40
N THR A 17 -2.02 -11.76 -19.24
CA THR A 17 -0.64 -11.73 -19.73
C THR A 17 0.37 -11.29 -18.66
N TYR A 18 -0.05 -10.95 -17.42
CA TYR A 18 0.84 -10.47 -16.35
C TYR A 18 0.51 -11.09 -14.97
N ALA A 19 1.53 -11.40 -14.16
CA ALA A 19 1.39 -12.03 -12.85
C ALA A 19 0.79 -11.10 -11.78
N VAL A 20 -0.01 -11.68 -10.88
CA VAL A 20 -0.46 -11.01 -9.66
C VAL A 20 0.69 -10.99 -8.64
N PRO A 21 1.02 -9.84 -8.03
CA PRO A 21 2.16 -9.76 -7.13
C PRO A 21 1.91 -10.64 -5.90
N LEU A 22 2.91 -11.42 -5.52
CA LEU A 22 2.82 -12.31 -4.36
C LEU A 22 1.70 -13.36 -4.47
N ASP A 23 1.23 -13.71 -5.67
CA ASP A 23 0.37 -14.87 -5.94
C ASP A 23 1.25 -16.12 -6.15
N PHE A 24 1.62 -16.78 -5.07
CA PHE A 24 2.45 -17.98 -5.01
C PHE A 24 1.66 -19.26 -5.33
N ASN A 25 0.32 -19.24 -5.27
CA ASN A 25 -0.51 -20.43 -5.53
C ASN A 25 -1.14 -20.44 -6.95
N GLY A 26 -1.10 -19.31 -7.66
CA GLY A 26 -1.63 -19.12 -9.02
C GLY A 26 -3.15 -18.95 -9.09
N ASP A 27 -3.80 -18.52 -8.01
CA ASP A 27 -5.25 -18.32 -7.95
C ASP A 27 -5.70 -16.90 -8.37
N GLY A 28 -4.75 -16.01 -8.63
CA GLY A 28 -5.01 -14.62 -9.00
C GLY A 28 -5.21 -13.68 -7.81
N VAL A 29 -4.94 -14.13 -6.58
CA VAL A 29 -4.98 -13.34 -5.35
C VAL A 29 -3.58 -13.26 -4.74
N SER A 30 -3.18 -12.08 -4.27
CA SER A 30 -1.91 -11.94 -3.55
C SER A 30 -1.97 -12.65 -2.20
N GLU A 31 -0.96 -13.44 -1.86
CA GLU A 31 -0.77 -13.93 -0.49
C GLU A 31 -0.09 -12.92 0.43
N LEU A 32 -0.26 -13.16 1.74
CA LEU A 32 0.55 -12.49 2.73
C LEU A 32 1.92 -13.16 2.86
N PHE A 33 2.96 -12.40 2.58
CA PHE A 33 4.35 -12.84 2.67
C PHE A 33 5.04 -12.33 3.94
N GLY A 34 5.32 -13.23 4.87
CA GLY A 34 6.03 -13.00 6.12
C GLY A 34 7.46 -13.49 6.11
N ILE A 35 8.31 -12.85 6.93
CA ILE A 35 9.71 -13.24 7.06
C ILE A 35 10.09 -13.41 8.51
N GLU A 36 10.76 -14.51 8.80
CA GLU A 36 11.29 -14.77 10.11
C GLU A 36 12.79 -15.01 10.04
N ASN A 37 13.51 -14.36 10.97
CA ASN A 37 14.94 -14.53 11.12
C ASN A 37 15.20 -15.50 12.28
N GLN A 38 15.55 -16.77 12.02
CA GLN A 38 15.71 -17.78 13.07
C GLN A 38 16.72 -17.36 14.16
N THR A 39 16.30 -17.30 15.43
CA THR A 39 17.11 -16.81 16.57
C THR A 39 17.77 -17.91 17.40
N ASP A 40 17.54 -19.18 17.09
CA ASP A 40 17.89 -20.33 17.93
C ASP A 40 19.34 -20.82 17.81
N GLY A 41 20.16 -20.16 17.01
CA GLY A 41 21.57 -20.52 16.82
C GLY A 41 21.82 -21.47 15.65
N SER A 42 20.79 -21.83 14.87
CA SER A 42 20.93 -22.38 13.52
C SER A 42 21.57 -21.34 12.56
N PRO A 43 22.13 -21.70 11.39
CA PRO A 43 23.01 -20.83 10.63
C PRO A 43 22.28 -19.67 9.94
N ASN A 44 21.91 -18.61 10.67
CA ASN A 44 21.46 -17.32 10.12
C ASN A 44 20.44 -17.43 8.96
N GLU A 45 19.56 -18.43 8.97
CA GLU A 45 18.63 -18.68 7.88
C GLU A 45 17.36 -17.83 8.04
N LYS A 46 16.78 -17.53 6.88
CA LYS A 46 15.54 -16.78 6.73
C LYS A 46 14.43 -17.75 6.36
N VAL A 47 13.32 -17.69 7.09
CA VAL A 47 12.10 -18.46 6.80
C VAL A 47 11.09 -17.51 6.18
N PHE A 48 10.54 -17.91 5.05
CA PHE A 48 9.42 -17.27 4.39
C PHE A 48 8.14 -17.95 4.82
N HIS A 49 7.15 -17.17 5.24
CA HIS A 49 5.81 -17.62 5.59
C HIS A 49 4.85 -17.09 4.53
N ILE A 50 4.16 -17.97 3.82
CA ILE A 50 3.21 -17.61 2.76
C ILE A 50 1.82 -18.00 3.26
N HIS A 51 0.92 -17.02 3.39
CA HIS A 51 -0.44 -17.24 3.85
C HIS A 51 -1.44 -16.96 2.73
N ASP A 52 -2.14 -18.02 2.34
CA ASP A 52 -3.24 -18.00 1.38
C ASP A 52 -4.41 -17.13 1.89
N LEU A 53 -4.71 -16.05 1.16
CA LEU A 53 -5.80 -15.14 1.49
C LEU A 53 -7.17 -15.60 0.95
N SER A 54 -7.21 -16.50 -0.03
CA SER A 54 -8.44 -16.94 -0.69
C SER A 54 -9.12 -18.10 0.05
N THR A 55 -8.35 -18.99 0.69
CA THR A 55 -8.91 -20.23 1.29
C THR A 55 -8.75 -20.38 2.81
N SER A 56 -8.24 -19.38 3.53
CA SER A 56 -7.93 -19.49 4.96
C SER A 56 -6.95 -20.64 5.29
N ALA A 57 -6.24 -21.16 4.28
CA ALA A 57 -5.43 -22.36 4.36
C ALA A 57 -4.07 -22.11 5.04
N THR A 58 -3.38 -23.23 5.30
CA THR A 58 -2.17 -23.33 6.12
C THR A 58 -0.98 -22.56 5.56
N ASP A 59 -0.21 -21.94 6.45
CA ASP A 59 1.12 -21.38 6.20
C ASP A 59 2.00 -22.37 5.43
N ASP A 60 2.46 -21.99 4.25
CA ASP A 60 3.64 -22.62 3.67
C ASP A 60 4.89 -21.93 4.21
N SER A 61 5.87 -22.73 4.63
CA SER A 61 7.10 -22.24 5.24
C SER A 61 8.31 -22.69 4.44
N ASN A 62 9.06 -21.73 3.91
CA ASN A 62 10.18 -21.97 3.04
C ASN A 62 11.46 -21.41 3.66
N GLU A 63 12.39 -22.29 4.04
CA GLU A 63 13.75 -21.87 4.42
C GLU A 63 14.53 -21.49 3.15
N PHE A 64 14.81 -20.20 2.99
CA PHE A 64 15.55 -19.74 1.83
C PHE A 64 16.32 -18.45 2.10
N GLY A 65 17.62 -18.49 1.85
CA GLY A 65 18.50 -17.36 2.08
C GLY A 65 18.91 -17.15 3.54
N LYS A 66 19.79 -16.16 3.73
CA LYS A 66 20.34 -15.76 5.03
C LYS A 66 19.66 -14.47 5.52
N ARG A 67 19.81 -14.15 6.80
CA ARG A 67 19.31 -12.90 7.43
C ARG A 67 19.71 -11.60 6.71
N THR A 68 20.85 -11.60 6.04
CA THR A 68 21.40 -10.42 5.35
C THR A 68 20.98 -10.30 3.89
N THR A 69 20.23 -11.28 3.38
CA THR A 69 19.74 -11.27 2.00
C THR A 69 18.59 -10.28 1.86
N LEU A 70 18.40 -9.74 0.67
CA LEU A 70 17.23 -8.97 0.27
C LEU A 70 16.24 -9.90 -0.39
N GLU A 71 14.96 -9.67 -0.20
CA GLU A 71 13.90 -10.51 -0.74
C GLU A 71 13.35 -9.84 -2.00
N VAL A 72 13.10 -10.64 -3.04
CA VAL A 72 12.71 -10.16 -4.37
C VAL A 72 11.75 -11.12 -5.10
N PRO A 73 10.71 -11.68 -4.47
CA PRO A 73 9.74 -12.50 -5.19
C PRO A 73 9.06 -11.68 -6.30
N ALA A 74 8.88 -12.34 -7.44
CA ALA A 74 8.20 -11.87 -8.65
C ALA A 74 8.05 -13.05 -9.61
N ASP A 75 7.24 -12.93 -10.66
CA ASP A 75 7.17 -13.91 -11.74
C ASP A 75 8.29 -13.67 -12.77
N TYR A 76 9.44 -14.35 -12.61
CA TYR A 76 10.61 -14.19 -13.48
C TYR A 76 10.53 -15.04 -14.74
N ASP A 77 9.72 -16.10 -14.77
CA ASP A 77 9.61 -17.00 -15.92
C ASP A 77 8.33 -16.84 -16.75
N GLY A 78 7.39 -16.02 -16.28
CA GLY A 78 6.19 -15.62 -17.00
C GLY A 78 5.05 -16.63 -16.91
N ASP A 79 5.05 -17.51 -15.91
CA ASP A 79 4.00 -18.51 -15.75
C ASP A 79 2.75 -17.98 -15.04
N GLY A 80 2.79 -16.72 -14.60
CA GLY A 80 1.72 -16.04 -13.89
C GLY A 80 1.73 -16.29 -12.38
N VAL A 81 2.65 -17.11 -11.87
CA VAL A 81 2.82 -17.45 -10.46
C VAL A 81 4.09 -16.80 -9.92
N THR A 82 4.04 -16.31 -8.69
CA THR A 82 5.18 -15.64 -8.06
C THR A 82 6.29 -16.65 -7.73
N ASP A 83 7.50 -16.38 -8.22
CA ASP A 83 8.70 -17.11 -7.83
C ASP A 83 9.24 -16.63 -6.49
N LEU A 84 9.73 -17.57 -5.68
CA LEU A 84 10.45 -17.22 -4.46
C LEU A 84 11.90 -16.86 -4.79
N ALA A 85 12.27 -15.59 -4.56
CA ALA A 85 13.62 -15.12 -4.90
C ALA A 85 14.26 -14.23 -3.82
N ILE A 86 15.59 -14.32 -3.74
CA ILE A 86 16.44 -13.47 -2.89
C ILE A 86 17.64 -12.93 -3.65
N VAL A 87 18.18 -11.81 -3.16
CA VAL A 87 19.46 -11.25 -3.59
C VAL A 87 20.42 -11.21 -2.42
N GLN A 88 21.64 -11.66 -2.66
CA GLN A 88 22.70 -11.63 -1.66
C GLN A 88 24.01 -11.12 -2.27
N GLN A 89 24.89 -10.60 -1.43
CA GLN A 89 26.27 -10.37 -1.85
C GLN A 89 26.89 -11.73 -2.22
N LYS A 90 27.55 -11.78 -3.38
CA LYS A 90 28.26 -12.97 -3.83
C LYS A 90 29.31 -13.38 -2.79
N GLU A 91 29.37 -14.67 -2.49
CA GLU A 91 30.30 -15.19 -1.49
C GLU A 91 31.74 -15.21 -2.04
N GLY A 92 32.65 -14.54 -1.34
CA GLY A 92 34.07 -14.44 -1.71
C GLY A 92 34.73 -13.19 -1.14
N GLU A 93 36.02 -13.25 -0.84
CA GLU A 93 36.74 -12.10 -0.30
C GLU A 93 36.88 -10.99 -1.36
N GLY A 94 36.37 -9.80 -1.06
CA GLY A 94 36.43 -8.64 -1.96
C GLY A 94 35.37 -8.63 -3.07
N GLU A 95 34.45 -9.61 -3.09
CA GLU A 95 33.37 -9.66 -4.06
C GLU A 95 32.36 -8.53 -3.80
N THR A 96 32.09 -7.74 -4.82
CA THR A 96 31.08 -6.67 -4.77
C THR A 96 29.86 -7.01 -5.60
N ALA A 97 29.86 -8.13 -6.31
CA ALA A 97 28.74 -8.61 -7.10
C ALA A 97 27.56 -9.03 -6.21
N LEU A 98 26.36 -8.93 -6.76
CA LEU A 98 25.16 -9.53 -6.19
C LEU A 98 24.85 -10.82 -6.93
N THR A 99 24.41 -11.83 -6.19
CA THR A 99 23.87 -13.09 -6.72
C THR A 99 22.37 -13.13 -6.41
N TRP A 100 21.57 -13.20 -7.46
CA TRP A 100 20.14 -13.47 -7.41
C TRP A 100 19.95 -14.97 -7.35
N ARG A 101 19.11 -15.45 -6.44
CA ARG A 101 18.77 -16.87 -6.28
C ARG A 101 17.26 -16.98 -6.37
N ILE A 102 16.77 -17.71 -7.36
CA ILE A 102 15.36 -17.77 -7.75
C ILE A 102 14.92 -19.23 -7.73
N LYS A 103 13.81 -19.50 -7.05
CA LYS A 103 13.10 -20.79 -7.09
C LYS A 103 11.89 -20.62 -7.98
N LEU A 104 11.99 -21.14 -9.20
CA LEU A 104 10.94 -21.00 -10.21
C LEU A 104 9.69 -21.82 -9.83
N SER A 105 8.52 -21.18 -9.83
CA SER A 105 7.20 -21.77 -9.64
C SER A 105 6.94 -22.90 -10.64
N SER A 106 7.25 -22.65 -11.92
CA SER A 106 7.07 -23.60 -13.02
C SER A 106 7.90 -24.89 -12.88
N ALA A 107 9.00 -24.83 -12.10
CA ALA A 107 9.86 -25.97 -11.77
C ALA A 107 9.51 -26.62 -10.42
N GLY A 108 8.39 -26.23 -9.80
CA GLY A 108 7.95 -26.74 -8.50
C GLY A 108 8.73 -26.19 -7.30
N GLY A 109 9.50 -25.11 -7.48
CA GLY A 109 10.16 -24.37 -6.39
C GLY A 109 11.31 -25.09 -5.66
N SER A 110 11.73 -26.28 -6.12
CA SER A 110 12.78 -27.07 -5.45
C SER A 110 14.20 -26.71 -5.89
N ASP A 111 14.38 -26.43 -7.19
CA ASP A 111 15.68 -26.06 -7.75
C ASP A 111 15.92 -24.55 -7.63
N VAL A 112 17.18 -24.16 -7.47
CA VAL A 112 17.59 -22.76 -7.33
C VAL A 112 18.39 -22.35 -8.56
N THR A 113 17.85 -21.40 -9.32
CA THR A 113 18.55 -20.70 -10.39
C THR A 113 19.38 -19.58 -9.77
N GLU A 114 20.68 -19.51 -10.10
CA GLU A 114 21.58 -18.46 -9.61
C GLU A 114 22.10 -17.59 -10.75
N VAL A 115 21.95 -16.27 -10.61
CA VAL A 115 22.37 -15.29 -11.62
C VAL A 115 23.16 -14.18 -10.94
N ASP A 116 24.38 -13.92 -11.42
CA ASP A 116 25.20 -12.81 -10.94
C ASP A 116 24.82 -11.53 -11.70
N PHE A 117 24.18 -10.58 -11.01
CA PHE A 117 23.76 -9.32 -11.63
C PHE A 117 23.71 -8.17 -10.62
N GLY A 118 24.37 -7.07 -10.97
CA GLY A 118 24.48 -5.89 -10.12
C GLY A 118 25.63 -5.97 -9.11
N THR A 119 25.71 -4.97 -8.25
CA THR A 119 26.73 -4.83 -7.20
C THR A 119 26.12 -4.35 -5.89
N VAL A 120 26.80 -4.54 -4.77
CA VAL A 120 26.35 -4.13 -3.42
C VAL A 120 26.10 -2.63 -3.25
N GLU A 121 26.59 -1.79 -4.18
CA GLU A 121 26.32 -0.35 -4.21
C GLU A 121 25.00 0.00 -4.93
N ASP A 122 24.43 -0.97 -5.63
CA ASP A 122 23.17 -0.82 -6.33
C ASP A 122 22.00 -1.04 -5.38
N ARG A 123 20.88 -0.38 -5.69
CA ARG A 123 19.61 -0.64 -5.01
C ARG A 123 18.77 -1.56 -5.88
N VAL A 124 18.44 -2.72 -5.36
CA VAL A 124 17.59 -3.71 -6.02
C VAL A 124 16.13 -3.23 -6.08
N LEU A 125 15.45 -3.56 -7.18
CA LEU A 125 13.99 -3.48 -7.35
C LEU A 125 13.48 -4.86 -7.76
N SER A 126 12.33 -5.27 -7.23
CA SER A 126 11.65 -6.53 -7.59
C SER A 126 10.55 -6.29 -8.63
N GLY A 127 10.13 -7.31 -9.36
CA GLY A 127 8.88 -7.29 -10.14
C GLY A 127 8.78 -6.16 -11.15
N CYS A 128 9.88 -5.84 -11.83
CA CYS A 128 9.86 -4.85 -12.91
C CYS A 128 9.98 -5.59 -14.23
N ASP A 129 8.97 -5.60 -15.08
CA ASP A 129 9.14 -5.99 -16.49
C ASP A 129 9.70 -4.77 -17.23
N ARG A 130 10.94 -4.75 -17.73
CA ARG A 130 11.54 -3.54 -18.33
C ARG A 130 11.72 -3.64 -19.82
N ASP A 131 11.64 -4.85 -20.38
CA ASP A 131 11.65 -5.08 -21.82
C ASP A 131 10.27 -5.40 -22.40
N GLY A 132 9.23 -5.49 -21.56
CA GLY A 132 7.84 -5.63 -21.94
C GLY A 132 7.48 -7.05 -22.37
N ASP A 133 8.19 -8.06 -21.89
CA ASP A 133 8.01 -9.46 -22.27
C ASP A 133 7.03 -10.23 -21.36
N GLY A 134 6.43 -9.55 -20.39
CA GLY A 134 5.50 -10.13 -19.43
C GLY A 134 6.17 -10.79 -18.22
N ARG A 135 7.51 -10.77 -18.15
CA ARG A 135 8.29 -11.38 -17.06
C ARG A 135 8.99 -10.30 -16.24
N ALA A 136 9.20 -10.58 -14.96
CA ALA A 136 10.00 -9.72 -14.12
C ALA A 136 11.49 -9.79 -14.50
N ASP A 137 12.11 -8.63 -14.70
CA ASP A 137 13.55 -8.49 -14.87
C ASP A 137 14.30 -8.40 -13.54
N LEU A 138 15.52 -8.93 -13.52
CA LEU A 138 16.52 -8.59 -12.51
C LEU A 138 16.85 -7.10 -12.63
N THR A 139 16.34 -6.27 -11.72
CA THR A 139 16.43 -4.81 -11.86
C THR A 139 17.22 -4.14 -10.73
N VAL A 140 18.17 -3.28 -11.10
CA VAL A 140 18.97 -2.51 -10.15
C VAL A 140 19.05 -1.02 -10.50
N ILE A 141 19.02 -0.17 -9.47
CA ILE A 141 19.28 1.27 -9.59
C ILE A 141 20.73 1.54 -9.23
N ARG A 142 21.50 1.92 -10.25
CA ARG A 142 22.89 2.36 -10.13
C ARG A 142 22.97 3.86 -10.33
N LYS A 143 23.11 4.62 -9.24
CA LYS A 143 23.20 6.10 -9.26
C LYS A 143 22.02 6.75 -10.00
N LYS A 144 22.17 7.04 -11.30
CA LYS A 144 21.18 7.73 -12.15
C LYS A 144 20.69 6.82 -13.30
N GLN A 145 20.94 5.53 -13.16
CA GLN A 145 20.65 4.51 -14.15
C GLN A 145 19.74 3.47 -13.51
N ILE A 146 18.81 2.96 -14.30
CA ILE A 146 18.15 1.68 -14.06
C ILE A 146 18.82 0.71 -15.02
N ILE A 147 19.21 -0.45 -14.54
CA ILE A 147 19.84 -1.50 -15.32
C ILE A 147 19.03 -2.76 -15.06
N SER A 148 18.59 -3.42 -16.12
CA SER A 148 17.70 -4.57 -16.03
C SER A 148 18.12 -5.66 -17.00
N GLN A 149 17.88 -6.92 -16.66
CA GLN A 149 18.02 -8.05 -17.56
C GLN A 149 17.09 -9.18 -17.12
N ASN A 150 16.69 -9.98 -18.10
CA ASN A 150 16.00 -11.24 -17.87
C ASN A 150 16.89 -12.24 -17.12
N TYR A 151 16.32 -13.13 -16.30
CA TYR A 151 17.10 -14.08 -15.50
C TYR A 151 17.85 -15.12 -16.34
N ASP A 152 17.30 -15.44 -17.53
CA ASP A 152 17.81 -16.42 -18.49
C ASP A 152 18.70 -15.80 -19.57
N SER A 153 19.04 -14.51 -19.43
CA SER A 153 19.77 -13.73 -20.43
C SER A 153 20.87 -12.86 -19.79
N GLU A 154 22.00 -12.73 -20.49
CA GLU A 154 23.04 -11.76 -20.11
C GLU A 154 22.88 -10.40 -20.82
N SER A 155 21.85 -10.26 -21.66
CA SER A 155 21.55 -8.99 -22.33
C SER A 155 20.89 -8.03 -21.34
N SER A 156 21.58 -6.93 -21.02
CA SER A 156 21.04 -5.90 -20.14
C SER A 156 20.58 -4.65 -20.88
N THR A 157 19.47 -4.10 -20.43
CA THR A 157 18.97 -2.77 -20.81
C THR A 157 19.48 -1.73 -19.80
N THR A 158 19.58 -0.47 -20.22
CA THR A 158 20.01 0.62 -19.33
C THR A 158 19.28 1.91 -19.63
N ASP A 159 18.51 2.38 -18.66
CA ASP A 159 17.78 3.64 -18.74
C ASP A 159 18.43 4.75 -17.94
N GLN A 160 18.60 5.91 -18.59
CA GLN A 160 19.12 7.12 -17.95
C GLN A 160 17.98 7.92 -17.34
N ILE A 161 17.78 7.80 -16.02
CA ILE A 161 16.76 8.60 -15.31
C ILE A 161 17.27 9.99 -14.90
N GLY A 162 18.58 10.24 -15.00
CA GLY A 162 19.18 11.55 -14.75
C GLY A 162 19.24 11.96 -13.28
N PHE A 163 18.83 11.08 -12.35
CA PHE A 163 18.88 11.33 -10.91
C PHE A 163 18.91 10.07 -10.05
N LYS A 164 19.41 10.20 -8.81
CA LYS A 164 19.35 9.14 -7.80
C LYS A 164 18.02 9.20 -7.04
N PRO A 165 17.09 8.26 -7.27
CA PRO A 165 15.81 8.24 -6.56
C PRO A 165 16.01 7.91 -5.08
N LYS A 166 15.17 8.49 -4.21
CA LYS A 166 15.14 8.11 -2.78
C LYS A 166 14.27 6.89 -2.55
N TYR A 167 13.13 6.83 -3.23
CA TYR A 167 12.18 5.72 -3.25
C TYR A 167 11.83 5.46 -4.71
N ALA A 168 11.62 4.20 -5.08
CA ALA A 168 11.07 3.86 -6.37
C ALA A 168 10.27 2.56 -6.31
N ALA A 169 9.34 2.42 -7.24
CA ALA A 169 8.54 1.22 -7.50
C ALA A 169 8.32 1.12 -9.01
N CYS A 170 8.08 -0.09 -9.50
CA CYS A 170 7.68 -0.39 -10.86
C CYS A 170 6.15 -0.55 -10.92
N GLY A 171 5.57 -0.43 -12.11
CA GLY A 171 4.16 -0.68 -12.42
C GLY A 171 3.76 -0.02 -13.73
N ASP A 172 2.59 -0.39 -14.25
CA ASP A 172 1.97 0.22 -15.43
C ASP A 172 1.17 1.48 -15.06
N TYR A 173 1.74 2.66 -15.28
CA TYR A 173 1.16 3.97 -14.98
C TYR A 173 0.59 4.69 -16.19
N ASP A 174 0.74 4.13 -17.40
CA ASP A 174 0.20 4.74 -18.63
C ASP A 174 -0.84 3.87 -19.36
N GLY A 175 -1.10 2.65 -18.85
CA GLY A 175 -2.19 1.78 -19.26
C GLY A 175 -1.98 1.21 -20.66
N ASP A 176 -0.74 1.20 -21.16
CA ASP A 176 -0.45 0.71 -22.49
C ASP A 176 -0.28 -0.81 -22.56
N ALA A 177 -0.22 -1.46 -21.40
CA ALA A 177 -0.35 -2.88 -21.19
C ALA A 177 0.56 -3.80 -22.04
N GLU A 178 1.50 -3.35 -22.89
CA GLU A 178 2.61 -4.15 -23.49
C GLU A 178 3.68 -3.32 -24.28
N SER A 179 4.87 -3.96 -24.43
CA SER A 179 6.00 -3.77 -25.38
C SER A 179 7.23 -2.95 -24.94
N VAL A 180 7.18 -2.09 -23.92
CA VAL A 180 8.39 -1.45 -23.36
C VAL A 180 8.26 -1.22 -21.84
N GLY A 181 7.96 -2.28 -21.11
CA GLY A 181 8.13 -2.43 -19.66
C GLY A 181 7.42 -1.44 -18.71
N ASP A 182 7.16 -1.91 -17.49
CA ASP A 182 6.78 -1.16 -16.30
C ASP A 182 7.50 0.20 -16.19
N GLU A 183 6.73 1.26 -15.97
CA GLU A 183 7.33 2.56 -15.68
C GLU A 183 7.85 2.63 -14.25
N LEU A 184 8.93 3.40 -14.10
CA LEU A 184 9.46 3.68 -12.78
C LEU A 184 8.71 4.87 -12.18
N ILE A 185 8.01 4.66 -11.06
CA ILE A 185 7.68 5.77 -10.16
C ILE A 185 8.86 6.03 -9.23
N ALA A 186 9.24 7.30 -9.09
CA ALA A 186 10.39 7.67 -8.29
C ALA A 186 10.21 8.98 -7.54
N VAL A 187 10.59 8.99 -6.26
CA VAL A 187 10.63 10.23 -5.46
C VAL A 187 12.01 10.86 -5.49
N ARG A 188 12.05 12.15 -5.83
CA ARG A 188 13.25 12.99 -5.75
C ARG A 188 12.95 14.32 -5.07
N LYS A 189 13.88 14.77 -4.23
CA LYS A 189 14.00 16.19 -3.84
C LYS A 189 14.90 16.90 -4.85
N LEU A 190 14.33 17.77 -5.69
CA LEU A 190 15.11 18.64 -6.57
C LEU A 190 15.75 19.77 -5.74
N LYS A 191 16.90 20.29 -6.19
CA LYS A 191 17.58 21.40 -5.52
C LYS A 191 16.60 22.57 -5.35
N ASN A 192 16.51 23.11 -4.13
CA ASN A 192 15.60 24.21 -3.78
C ASN A 192 14.11 23.97 -4.06
N SER A 193 13.68 22.71 -4.19
CA SER A 193 12.28 22.35 -4.47
C SER A 193 11.70 21.42 -3.41
N LYS A 194 10.36 21.38 -3.33
CA LYS A 194 9.64 20.33 -2.60
C LYS A 194 9.90 18.97 -3.26
N PRO A 195 9.94 17.85 -2.52
CA PRO A 195 10.06 16.54 -3.13
C PRO A 195 8.91 16.30 -4.13
N LYS A 196 9.25 15.65 -5.24
CA LYS A 196 8.36 15.31 -6.34
C LYS A 196 8.37 13.81 -6.53
N ILE A 197 7.22 13.27 -6.92
CA ILE A 197 7.10 11.93 -7.49
C ILE A 197 7.07 12.08 -9.01
N ARG A 198 7.77 11.21 -9.72
CA ARG A 198 7.94 11.25 -11.17
C ARG A 198 7.70 9.84 -11.72
N VAL A 199 6.87 9.74 -12.75
CA VAL A 199 6.70 8.51 -13.55
C VAL A 199 7.63 8.62 -14.76
N ILE A 200 8.42 7.59 -15.03
CA ILE A 200 9.49 7.60 -16.02
C ILE A 200 9.48 6.31 -16.83
N LYS A 201 9.38 6.43 -18.15
CA LYS A 201 9.49 5.34 -19.14
C LYS A 201 10.67 5.60 -20.06
N ALA A 202 11.56 4.64 -20.24
CA ALA A 202 12.75 4.76 -21.11
C ALA A 202 13.53 6.10 -20.96
N GLY A 203 13.71 6.56 -19.71
CA GLY A 203 14.38 7.84 -19.39
C GLY A 203 13.56 9.13 -19.61
N SER A 204 12.36 9.03 -20.20
CA SER A 204 11.44 10.15 -20.45
C SER A 204 10.49 10.39 -19.27
N LEU A 205 10.23 11.66 -18.93
CA LEU A 205 9.30 12.02 -17.87
C LEU A 205 7.85 11.99 -18.39
N LEU A 206 7.03 11.07 -17.88
CA LEU A 206 5.61 10.99 -18.22
C LEU A 206 4.77 11.87 -17.30
N GLN A 207 4.92 11.68 -15.98
CA GLN A 207 4.13 12.39 -14.99
C GLN A 207 4.99 12.99 -13.88
N GLN A 208 4.54 14.09 -13.28
CA GLN A 208 5.18 14.67 -12.10
C GLN A 208 4.16 15.26 -11.12
N ARG A 209 4.22 14.84 -9.86
CA ARG A 209 3.36 15.33 -8.78
C ARG A 209 4.15 15.72 -7.52
N ASN A 210 3.51 16.36 -6.56
CA ASN A 210 4.15 16.80 -5.31
C ASN A 210 4.16 15.68 -4.25
N ALA A 211 5.31 15.35 -3.68
CA ALA A 211 5.45 14.26 -2.69
C ALA A 211 5.99 14.77 -1.35
N LYS A 212 5.27 15.72 -0.73
CA LYS A 212 5.78 16.42 0.46
C LYS A 212 5.93 15.46 1.65
N LYS A 213 7.19 15.28 2.11
CA LYS A 213 7.58 14.42 3.23
C LYS A 213 7.33 12.92 2.99
N ALA A 214 7.32 12.49 1.72
CA ALA A 214 7.18 11.07 1.38
C ALA A 214 8.20 10.20 2.12
N GLN A 215 7.74 9.05 2.61
CA GLN A 215 8.51 8.01 3.26
C GLN A 215 8.61 6.72 2.43
N GLY A 216 7.80 6.63 1.37
CA GLY A 216 7.85 5.62 0.31
C GLY A 216 6.92 6.03 -0.84
N VAL A 217 6.84 5.19 -1.87
CA VAL A 217 5.93 5.34 -3.02
C VAL A 217 5.06 4.10 -3.11
N LEU A 218 3.91 4.23 -3.78
CA LEU A 218 2.97 3.14 -4.05
C LEU A 218 2.62 3.24 -5.53
N ALA A 219 2.62 2.12 -6.23
CA ALA A 219 1.73 1.94 -7.38
C ALA A 219 0.50 1.23 -6.84
N ILE A 220 -0.66 1.67 -7.24
CA ILE A 220 -1.92 1.09 -6.76
C ILE A 220 -2.98 1.38 -7.80
N ASP A 221 -3.73 0.37 -8.21
CA ASP A 221 -4.96 0.54 -8.99
C ASP A 221 -6.13 0.69 -8.01
N ILE A 222 -6.52 1.92 -7.70
CA ILE A 222 -7.54 2.18 -6.67
C ILE A 222 -8.96 2.26 -7.23
N ASP A 223 -9.11 2.49 -8.54
CA ASP A 223 -10.41 2.63 -9.20
C ASP A 223 -10.76 1.45 -10.12
N GLY A 224 -9.82 0.54 -10.32
CA GLY A 224 -10.02 -0.79 -10.87
C GLY A 224 -10.09 -0.78 -12.38
N ASP A 225 -9.40 0.17 -13.01
CA ASP A 225 -9.36 0.34 -14.46
C ASP A 225 -8.18 -0.39 -15.13
N GLY A 226 -7.33 -1.05 -14.33
CA GLY A 226 -6.14 -1.77 -14.78
C GLY A 226 -4.89 -0.90 -14.84
N ILE A 227 -5.00 0.41 -14.61
CA ILE A 227 -3.89 1.37 -14.62
C ILE A 227 -3.47 1.66 -13.19
N LYS A 228 -2.16 1.77 -12.94
CA LYS A 228 -1.67 2.14 -11.61
C LYS A 228 -1.72 3.64 -11.39
N GLU A 229 -2.33 4.04 -10.29
CA GLU A 229 -2.21 5.38 -9.74
C GLU A 229 -0.86 5.59 -9.05
N VAL A 230 -0.43 6.84 -9.14
CA VAL A 230 0.76 7.34 -8.47
C VAL A 230 0.44 7.61 -7.00
N GLY A 231 1.01 6.80 -6.10
CA GLY A 231 0.83 6.94 -4.66
C GLY A 231 2.12 7.27 -3.87
N TYR A 232 1.97 7.88 -2.70
CA TYR A 232 3.03 7.97 -1.69
C TYR A 232 2.46 8.06 -0.28
N TYR A 233 3.19 7.55 0.71
CA TYR A 233 2.81 7.72 2.11
C TYR A 233 3.76 8.65 2.86
N ARG A 234 3.26 9.25 3.94
CA ARG A 234 4.04 10.08 4.86
C ARG A 234 3.55 9.92 6.28
N HIS A 235 4.44 10.16 7.23
CA HIS A 235 4.08 10.22 8.64
C HIS A 235 3.40 11.55 9.03
N LYS A 236 2.41 11.45 9.91
CA LYS A 236 1.62 12.56 10.48
C LYS A 236 1.61 12.44 12.00
N GLY A 237 2.59 13.07 12.65
CA GLY A 237 2.79 12.93 14.09
C GLY A 237 3.48 11.60 14.44
N SER A 238 3.36 11.17 15.71
CA SER A 238 3.97 9.93 16.19
C SER A 238 3.19 8.69 15.77
N ASN A 239 1.85 8.77 15.80
CA ASN A 239 1.00 7.56 15.77
C ASN A 239 0.27 7.35 14.44
N ASN A 240 0.36 8.30 13.50
CA ASN A 240 -0.44 8.25 12.29
C ASN A 240 0.44 8.40 11.05
N SER A 241 -0.07 7.87 9.94
CA SER A 241 0.44 8.08 8.60
C SER A 241 -0.68 8.58 7.69
N GLN A 242 -0.30 9.12 6.55
CA GLN A 242 -1.23 9.50 5.51
C GLN A 242 -0.75 8.91 4.20
N ILE A 243 -1.61 8.17 3.52
CA ILE A 243 -1.43 7.73 2.13
C ILE A 243 -2.07 8.79 1.23
N ILE A 244 -1.38 9.12 0.15
CA ILE A 244 -1.86 10.07 -0.85
C ILE A 244 -1.74 9.38 -2.21
N VAL A 245 -2.86 9.22 -2.88
CA VAL A 245 -2.96 8.66 -4.24
C VAL A 245 -3.40 9.77 -5.18
N TYR A 246 -2.86 9.78 -6.39
CA TYR A 246 -3.24 10.72 -7.44
C TYR A 246 -4.06 10.00 -8.48
N ASP A 247 -5.29 10.44 -8.72
CA ASP A 247 -6.12 9.92 -9.82
C ASP A 247 -5.52 10.29 -11.19
N ALA A 248 -6.07 9.73 -12.28
CA ALA A 248 -5.68 10.03 -13.65
C ALA A 248 -5.72 11.54 -13.99
N ASN A 249 -6.65 12.28 -13.38
CA ASN A 249 -6.79 13.73 -13.54
C ASN A 249 -5.77 14.55 -12.71
N GLY A 250 -4.99 13.88 -11.84
CA GLY A 250 -4.02 14.48 -10.94
C GLY A 250 -4.60 15.09 -9.67
N ASN A 251 -5.87 14.85 -9.37
CA ASN A 251 -6.47 15.17 -8.07
C ASN A 251 -5.89 14.25 -7.00
N LYS A 252 -5.96 14.70 -5.75
CA LYS A 252 -5.39 13.93 -4.63
C LYS A 252 -6.51 13.29 -3.85
N GLN A 253 -6.44 11.97 -3.76
CA GLN A 253 -7.12 11.23 -2.73
C GLN A 253 -6.16 11.06 -1.54
N LYS A 254 -6.70 11.20 -0.34
CA LYS A 254 -5.90 11.23 0.89
C LYS A 254 -6.56 10.35 1.93
N TYR A 255 -5.74 9.51 2.52
CA TYR A 255 -6.19 8.48 3.43
C TYR A 255 -5.42 8.59 4.72
N LEU A 256 -6.13 8.82 5.82
CA LEU A 256 -5.52 8.81 7.13
C LEU A 256 -5.55 7.38 7.64
N VAL A 257 -4.37 6.89 7.98
CA VAL A 257 -4.19 5.54 8.50
C VAL A 257 -3.38 5.61 9.77
N SER A 258 -3.46 4.55 10.55
CA SER A 258 -2.56 4.34 11.68
C SER A 258 -1.09 4.30 11.22
N ARG A 259 -0.15 4.34 12.16
CA ARG A 259 1.28 4.45 11.84
C ARG A 259 1.74 3.29 10.96
N ILE A 260 1.97 3.59 9.68
CA ILE A 260 2.67 2.69 8.77
C ILE A 260 4.07 2.42 9.31
N GLU A 261 4.33 1.19 9.74
CA GLU A 261 5.67 0.64 9.91
C GLU A 261 6.13 0.03 8.59
N GLU A 262 5.26 -0.77 7.97
CA GLU A 262 5.43 -1.45 6.69
C GLU A 262 4.12 -1.34 5.88
N ILE A 263 4.23 -1.35 4.56
CA ILE A 263 3.10 -1.21 3.63
C ILE A 263 3.36 -2.02 2.36
N THR A 264 2.33 -2.73 1.87
CA THR A 264 2.33 -3.38 0.56
C THR A 264 0.99 -3.14 -0.16
N VAL A 265 0.99 -3.40 -1.47
CA VAL A 265 -0.16 -3.26 -2.38
C VAL A 265 -0.27 -4.55 -3.19
N GLY A 266 -1.48 -5.07 -3.35
CA GLY A 266 -1.74 -6.28 -4.15
C GLY A 266 -3.22 -6.58 -4.29
N ALA A 267 -3.54 -7.57 -5.13
CA ALA A 267 -4.90 -8.06 -5.34
C ALA A 267 -5.38 -8.76 -4.07
N TYR A 268 -6.60 -8.46 -3.62
CA TYR A 268 -7.14 -9.06 -2.39
C TYR A 268 -8.27 -10.06 -2.63
N ASP A 269 -8.88 -10.07 -3.84
CA ASP A 269 -9.88 -11.07 -4.23
C ASP A 269 -9.87 -11.31 -5.75
N GLU A 270 -10.24 -12.54 -6.17
CA GLU A 270 -10.23 -12.99 -7.58
C GLU A 270 -11.18 -12.20 -8.50
N SER A 271 -12.13 -11.47 -7.92
CA SER A 271 -13.16 -10.70 -8.63
C SER A 271 -12.87 -9.20 -8.66
N SER A 272 -11.85 -8.75 -7.94
CA SER A 272 -11.56 -7.36 -7.68
C SER A 272 -10.64 -6.85 -8.78
N THR A 273 -11.12 -5.85 -9.49
CA THR A 273 -10.25 -5.09 -10.39
C THR A 273 -9.40 -4.07 -9.62
N ILE A 274 -9.69 -3.82 -8.34
CA ILE A 274 -8.93 -2.87 -7.50
C ILE A 274 -7.85 -3.57 -6.65
N ASP A 275 -6.76 -2.86 -6.42
CA ASP A 275 -5.70 -3.19 -5.48
C ASP A 275 -6.07 -2.85 -4.03
N GLY A 276 -5.76 -3.76 -3.10
CA GLY A 276 -5.80 -3.52 -1.67
C GLY A 276 -4.50 -2.90 -1.13
N VAL A 277 -4.59 -2.15 -0.04
CA VAL A 277 -3.41 -1.72 0.74
C VAL A 277 -3.35 -2.46 2.06
N PHE A 278 -2.23 -3.14 2.29
CA PHE A 278 -1.95 -3.84 3.54
C PHE A 278 -0.96 -3.02 4.37
N ILE A 279 -1.32 -2.71 5.60
CA ILE A 279 -0.51 -1.88 6.49
C ILE A 279 -0.24 -2.64 7.77
N LYS A 280 1.04 -2.79 8.11
CA LYS A 280 1.42 -3.23 9.45
C LYS A 280 1.29 -2.07 10.43
N VAL A 281 0.55 -2.32 11.50
CA VAL A 281 0.25 -1.33 12.54
C VAL A 281 0.82 -1.80 13.87
N ASN A 282 1.84 -1.10 14.38
CA ASN A 282 2.53 -1.38 15.65
C ASN A 282 3.38 -2.68 15.68
N SER A 283 4.23 -2.79 16.71
CA SER A 283 5.19 -3.88 16.92
C SER A 283 4.60 -5.23 17.38
N ASN A 284 3.27 -5.37 17.41
CA ASN A 284 2.56 -6.58 17.87
C ASN A 284 1.90 -7.33 16.69
N ASP A 285 2.37 -7.09 15.45
CA ASP A 285 2.02 -7.86 14.26
C ASP A 285 0.53 -7.85 13.87
N SER A 286 -0.22 -6.81 14.26
CA SER A 286 -1.57 -6.56 13.72
C SER A 286 -1.49 -5.89 12.36
N PHE A 287 -2.13 -6.49 11.35
CA PHE A 287 -2.27 -5.95 10.00
C PHE A 287 -3.64 -5.31 9.82
N ARG A 288 -3.70 -4.25 9.02
CA ARG A 288 -4.95 -3.70 8.52
C ARG A 288 -4.98 -3.80 7.02
N LEU A 289 -5.98 -4.51 6.51
CA LEU A 289 -6.30 -4.56 5.08
C LEU A 289 -7.31 -3.46 4.79
N HIS A 290 -6.98 -2.63 3.81
CA HIS A 290 -7.90 -1.68 3.22
C HIS A 290 -8.22 -2.19 1.81
N ARG A 291 -9.35 -2.90 1.64
CA ARG A 291 -9.78 -3.50 0.35
C ARG A 291 -9.96 -2.47 -0.76
N ASN A 292 -10.46 -1.30 -0.38
CA ASN A 292 -10.35 -0.04 -1.09
C ASN A 292 -9.82 0.95 -0.06
N ILE A 293 -8.91 1.86 -0.40
CA ILE A 293 -8.48 2.84 0.62
C ILE A 293 -9.66 3.74 1.07
N ASN A 294 -10.73 3.80 0.25
CA ASN A 294 -12.02 4.42 0.58
C ASN A 294 -12.98 3.50 1.36
N SER A 295 -12.76 2.19 1.47
CA SER A 295 -13.63 1.25 2.21
C SER A 295 -13.14 1.03 3.65
N GLU A 296 -13.94 0.29 4.43
CA GLU A 296 -13.61 -0.12 5.79
C GLU A 296 -12.23 -0.81 5.84
N ALA A 297 -11.46 -0.47 6.87
CA ALA A 297 -10.26 -1.19 7.22
C ALA A 297 -10.65 -2.44 8.00
N GLU A 298 -10.37 -3.61 7.43
CA GLU A 298 -10.52 -4.87 8.16
C GLU A 298 -9.24 -5.15 8.95
N ASN A 299 -9.39 -5.46 10.24
CA ASN A 299 -8.27 -5.87 11.07
C ASN A 299 -7.96 -7.34 10.77
N ILE A 300 -6.75 -7.61 10.28
CA ILE A 300 -6.19 -8.95 10.16
C ILE A 300 -5.23 -9.12 11.34
N ASN A 301 -5.66 -9.85 12.37
CA ASN A 301 -4.82 -10.17 13.51
C ASN A 301 -4.01 -11.43 13.19
N ILE A 302 -2.68 -11.30 13.12
CA ILE A 302 -1.77 -12.43 12.93
C ILE A 302 -1.00 -12.59 14.24
N SER A 303 -1.36 -13.59 15.04
CA SER A 303 -0.75 -13.79 16.37
C SER A 303 0.36 -14.84 16.33
N ASP A 304 1.53 -14.46 16.83
CA ASP A 304 2.83 -15.15 16.91
C ASP A 304 2.89 -16.48 17.74
N THR A 305 1.81 -17.25 17.90
CA THR A 305 1.85 -18.45 18.78
C THR A 305 1.28 -19.71 18.16
N GLU A 306 2.16 -20.70 18.00
CA GLU A 306 1.92 -22.15 17.90
C GLU A 306 0.49 -22.57 17.55
N GLY A 307 0.25 -22.83 16.26
CA GLY A 307 -0.93 -23.56 15.80
C GLY A 307 -2.24 -22.81 16.01
N LEU A 308 -2.82 -22.39 14.89
CA LEU A 308 -4.18 -21.85 14.79
C LEU A 308 -4.36 -20.46 15.40
N VAL A 309 -4.57 -19.50 14.51
CA VAL A 309 -5.94 -19.11 14.25
C VAL A 309 -6.10 -19.32 12.74
N ALA A 310 -7.10 -20.09 12.30
CA ALA A 310 -7.56 -20.00 10.92
C ALA A 310 -7.69 -18.51 10.56
N VAL A 311 -7.84 -18.12 9.30
CA VAL A 311 -8.66 -16.93 9.03
C VAL A 311 -10.06 -17.30 9.56
N ASN A 312 -10.25 -17.17 10.87
CA ASN A 312 -11.27 -17.82 11.66
C ASN A 312 -12.46 -16.89 11.53
N GLN A 313 -13.04 -16.96 10.34
CA GLN A 313 -13.85 -15.92 9.77
C GLN A 313 -12.98 -14.64 9.62
N LEU A 314 -12.70 -14.21 8.39
CA LEU A 314 -13.43 -13.03 7.91
C LEU A 314 -14.74 -12.94 8.70
N GLN A 315 -14.73 -12.28 9.87
CA GLN A 315 -15.97 -11.68 10.30
C GLN A 315 -16.27 -10.71 9.17
N LYS A 316 -17.10 -11.16 8.21
CA LYS A 316 -18.19 -10.31 7.78
C LYS A 316 -18.77 -9.81 9.09
N VAL A 317 -18.36 -8.62 9.50
CA VAL A 317 -19.10 -7.85 10.47
C VAL A 317 -20.42 -7.57 9.73
N GLY A 318 -21.35 -8.52 9.88
CA GLY A 318 -22.69 -8.52 9.32
C GLY A 318 -22.82 -8.73 7.80
N GLN A 319 -22.99 -9.98 7.34
CA GLN A 319 -24.12 -10.24 6.43
C GLN A 319 -25.20 -11.01 7.18
N THR A 320 -26.01 -10.24 7.90
CA THR A 320 -27.48 -10.33 8.00
C THR A 320 -27.87 -8.93 8.46
N SER A 321 -28.55 -8.08 7.71
CA SER A 321 -29.48 -8.23 6.60
C SER A 321 -29.47 -6.91 5.84
N SER A 322 -29.70 -6.94 4.52
CA SER A 322 -30.16 -5.81 3.69
C SER A 322 -30.65 -4.60 4.48
N ASN A 323 -29.79 -3.60 4.65
CA ASN A 323 -30.17 -2.21 4.83
C ASN A 323 -29.14 -1.41 4.02
N GLU A 324 -29.56 -1.09 2.80
CA GLU A 324 -28.84 -0.41 1.73
C GLU A 324 -28.62 1.07 2.08
N SER A 325 -27.75 1.36 3.07
CA SER A 325 -27.38 2.74 3.41
C SER A 325 -25.92 2.95 3.87
N GLY A 326 -25.07 1.92 3.88
CA GLY A 326 -23.64 2.04 4.25
C GLY A 326 -23.35 2.52 5.68
N CYS A 327 -24.38 2.61 6.54
CA CYS A 327 -24.29 3.05 7.92
C CYS A 327 -24.59 1.90 8.89
N ASP A 328 -23.62 1.54 9.72
CA ASP A 328 -23.80 0.53 10.76
C ASP A 328 -24.38 1.11 12.04
N VAL A 329 -24.00 2.37 12.33
CA VAL A 329 -24.42 3.08 13.53
C VAL A 329 -24.76 4.52 13.17
N ASP A 330 -26.05 4.81 13.06
CA ASP A 330 -26.54 6.19 13.02
C ASP A 330 -26.34 6.85 14.38
N ARG A 331 -25.60 7.95 14.38
CA ARG A 331 -25.26 8.75 15.55
C ARG A 331 -25.97 10.09 15.45
N GLU A 332 -26.69 10.44 16.50
CA GLU A 332 -27.06 11.84 16.69
C GLU A 332 -25.80 12.67 16.96
N ALA A 333 -25.80 13.93 16.56
CA ALA A 333 -24.77 14.89 16.98
C ALA A 333 -25.04 15.21 18.47
N PRO A 334 -24.21 14.71 19.40
CA PRO A 334 -24.48 14.87 20.82
C PRO A 334 -23.95 16.24 21.27
N ASP A 335 -24.89 17.09 21.67
CA ASP A 335 -24.62 18.45 22.13
C ASP A 335 -23.57 18.46 23.28
N GLY A 336 -22.41 19.09 23.08
CA GLY A 336 -21.38 19.26 24.12
C GLY A 336 -19.92 19.21 23.68
N GLY A 337 -19.01 19.49 24.62
CA GLY A 337 -17.56 19.69 24.36
C GLY A 337 -16.78 18.47 23.84
N GLY A 338 -17.38 17.27 23.87
CA GLY A 338 -16.78 16.01 23.40
C GLY A 338 -17.57 15.31 22.29
N GLY A 339 -18.68 15.91 21.82
CA GLY A 339 -19.52 15.36 20.76
C GLY A 339 -18.98 15.61 19.36
N PHE A 340 -19.69 15.03 18.39
CA PHE A 340 -19.51 15.32 16.97
C PHE A 340 -19.75 16.80 16.70
N LEU A 341 -19.05 17.39 15.75
CA LEU A 341 -19.26 18.77 15.36
C LEU A 341 -19.11 18.92 13.85
N TRP A 342 -20.15 19.43 13.19
CA TRP A 342 -20.09 20.00 11.84
C TRP A 342 -20.07 21.53 11.93
N LYS A 343 -18.93 22.13 11.56
CA LYS A 343 -18.78 23.57 11.42
C LYS A 343 -18.72 23.90 9.93
N PRO A 344 -19.79 24.46 9.31
CA PRO A 344 -19.88 24.65 7.87
C PRO A 344 -18.85 25.64 7.34
N VAL A 345 -18.51 26.66 8.13
CA VAL A 345 -17.53 27.69 7.75
C VAL A 345 -16.54 27.89 8.90
N SER A 346 -15.29 27.50 8.68
CA SER A 346 -14.17 27.70 9.58
C SER A 346 -13.67 29.14 9.55
N ASP A 347 -13.50 29.76 10.72
CA ASP A 347 -12.98 31.14 10.85
C ASP A 347 -11.56 31.31 10.27
N SER A 348 -10.81 30.21 10.17
CA SER A 348 -9.42 30.23 9.70
C SER A 348 -9.26 30.23 8.17
N ASN A 349 -10.21 29.68 7.43
CA ASN A 349 -10.05 29.47 5.98
C ASN A 349 -11.36 29.36 5.19
N GLY A 350 -12.52 29.55 5.83
CA GLY A 350 -13.83 29.50 5.20
C GLY A 350 -14.33 28.09 4.81
N LYS A 351 -13.55 27.04 5.07
CA LYS A 351 -13.88 25.66 4.69
C LYS A 351 -14.60 24.91 5.80
N VAL A 352 -15.26 23.80 5.49
CA VAL A 352 -15.88 22.96 6.51
C VAL A 352 -14.83 22.39 7.47
N VAL A 353 -15.21 22.30 8.74
CA VAL A 353 -14.45 21.62 9.80
C VAL A 353 -15.38 20.61 10.45
N VAL A 354 -14.89 19.37 10.58
CA VAL A 354 -15.61 18.31 11.28
C VAL A 354 -14.78 17.80 12.44
N LEU A 355 -15.38 17.67 13.63
CA LEU A 355 -14.76 17.00 14.77
C LEU A 355 -15.56 15.74 15.07
N THR A 356 -14.89 14.62 15.23
CA THR A 356 -15.53 13.39 15.71
C THR A 356 -15.61 13.40 17.22
N PRO A 357 -16.45 12.54 17.83
CA PRO A 357 -16.42 12.32 19.27
C PRO A 357 -15.01 12.02 19.81
N GLY A 358 -14.75 12.45 21.05
CA GLY A 358 -13.45 12.29 21.70
C GLY A 358 -13.24 10.90 22.30
N GLY A 359 -11.98 10.49 22.46
CA GLY A 359 -11.59 9.25 23.14
C GLY A 359 -11.24 8.09 22.22
N GLU A 360 -11.65 8.15 20.95
CA GLU A 360 -11.36 7.13 19.94
C GLU A 360 -10.73 7.77 18.70
N PHE A 361 -9.94 6.99 17.96
CA PHE A 361 -9.32 7.45 16.73
C PHE A 361 -10.19 7.06 15.54
N HIS A 362 -10.65 8.09 14.83
CA HIS A 362 -11.45 7.95 13.63
C HIS A 362 -10.58 8.06 12.38
N GLU A 363 -10.72 7.10 11.46
CA GLU A 363 -10.03 7.10 10.17
C GLU A 363 -11.00 7.49 9.04
N ASN A 364 -10.45 8.10 7.99
CA ASN A 364 -11.12 8.36 6.71
C ASN A 364 -12.55 8.94 6.81
N LEU A 365 -12.70 10.12 7.43
CA LEU A 365 -13.98 10.83 7.44
C LEU A 365 -14.41 11.20 6.01
N ARG A 366 -15.61 10.78 5.62
CA ARG A 366 -16.17 10.98 4.28
C ARG A 366 -17.48 11.76 4.35
N ILE A 367 -17.70 12.65 3.40
CA ILE A 367 -19.01 13.23 3.11
C ILE A 367 -19.62 12.43 1.96
N VAL A 368 -20.79 11.88 2.19
CA VAL A 368 -21.47 10.96 1.26
C VAL A 368 -22.87 11.49 0.95
N LYS A 369 -23.30 11.32 -0.30
CA LYS A 369 -24.67 11.55 -0.75
C LYS A 369 -25.12 10.41 -1.63
N ASP A 370 -26.24 9.78 -1.28
CA ASP A 370 -26.83 8.67 -2.06
C ASP A 370 -25.75 7.62 -2.41
N GLU A 371 -24.98 7.21 -1.39
CA GLU A 371 -23.85 6.26 -1.47
C GLU A 371 -22.61 6.74 -2.24
N GLN A 372 -22.67 7.89 -2.91
CA GLN A 372 -21.52 8.50 -3.58
C GLN A 372 -20.67 9.31 -2.59
N VAL A 373 -19.37 8.99 -2.49
CA VAL A 373 -18.40 9.81 -1.76
C VAL A 373 -18.21 11.13 -2.50
N LEU A 374 -18.64 12.23 -1.88
CA LEU A 374 -18.46 13.58 -2.40
C LEU A 374 -17.08 14.14 -2.04
N GLU A 375 -16.62 13.88 -0.82
CA GLU A 375 -15.31 14.33 -0.35
C GLU A 375 -14.77 13.46 0.80
N THR A 376 -13.46 13.18 0.80
CA THR A 376 -12.75 12.62 1.96
C THR A 376 -11.97 13.73 2.68
N LEU A 377 -12.26 13.94 3.96
CA LEU A 377 -11.78 15.08 4.72
C LEU A 377 -10.32 14.92 5.20
N ASP A 378 -9.58 16.03 5.19
CA ASP A 378 -8.20 16.11 5.67
C ASP A 378 -8.14 16.08 7.20
N TYR A 379 -7.54 15.02 7.77
CA TYR A 379 -7.16 15.05 9.17
C TYR A 379 -6.04 16.06 9.44
N VAL A 380 -6.32 16.98 10.35
CA VAL A 380 -5.39 18.05 10.73
C VAL A 380 -4.82 17.90 12.13
N GLY A 381 -5.19 16.84 12.85
CA GLY A 381 -4.71 16.54 14.19
C GLY A 381 -5.85 16.51 15.20
N ASN A 382 -5.54 16.12 16.42
CA ASN A 382 -6.35 16.43 17.59
C ASN A 382 -5.92 17.84 18.00
N SER A 383 -6.82 18.83 18.07
CA SER A 383 -6.35 20.18 18.41
C SER A 383 -5.60 20.14 19.73
N ASP A 384 -4.31 20.45 19.65
CA ASP A 384 -3.43 20.97 20.70
C ASP A 384 -3.80 20.53 22.12
N ASN A 385 -3.09 19.52 22.66
CA ASN A 385 -2.69 19.27 24.07
C ASN A 385 -3.32 20.14 25.20
N SER A 386 -4.59 20.46 25.11
CA SER A 386 -5.31 21.40 25.95
C SER A 386 -6.73 20.89 26.00
N ASP A 387 -7.21 20.75 27.23
CA ASP A 387 -8.45 20.06 27.59
C ASP A 387 -9.71 20.76 27.04
N SER A 388 -9.55 21.82 26.24
CA SER A 388 -10.62 22.70 25.75
C SER A 388 -11.48 22.09 24.63
N ASN A 389 -11.00 21.07 23.92
CA ASN A 389 -11.73 20.45 22.79
C ASN A 389 -11.96 18.95 22.95
N GLY A 390 -11.80 18.40 24.18
CA GLY A 390 -12.24 17.04 24.49
C GLY A 390 -11.50 15.91 23.76
N LEU A 391 -10.24 16.12 23.35
CA LEU A 391 -9.41 15.12 22.66
C LEU A 391 -10.02 14.59 21.34
N ARG A 392 -10.76 15.42 20.60
CA ARG A 392 -11.44 15.05 19.34
C ARG A 392 -10.52 15.04 18.13
N ASN A 393 -10.76 14.16 17.16
CA ASN A 393 -10.06 14.24 15.87
C ASN A 393 -10.63 15.38 15.02
N HIS A 394 -9.78 16.26 14.50
CA HIS A 394 -10.18 17.36 13.65
C HIS A 394 -9.94 17.02 12.18
N PHE A 395 -10.98 17.22 11.38
CA PHE A 395 -11.01 17.05 9.94
C PHE A 395 -11.39 18.35 9.26
N ARG A 396 -10.86 18.56 8.06
CA ARG A 396 -11.13 19.75 7.24
C ARG A 396 -11.52 19.32 5.84
N GLY A 397 -12.56 19.94 5.30
CA GLY A 397 -12.87 19.76 3.89
C GLY A 397 -12.20 20.80 3.01
N ASP A 398 -12.37 20.63 1.71
CA ASP A 398 -11.85 21.50 0.68
C ASP A 398 -12.85 22.61 0.30
N LEU A 399 -14.13 22.40 0.56
CA LEU A 399 -15.22 23.35 0.33
C LEU A 399 -15.86 23.85 1.65
N PRO A 400 -16.49 25.05 1.64
CA PRO A 400 -17.45 25.44 2.67
C PRO A 400 -18.62 24.44 2.74
N GLY A 401 -19.21 24.27 3.93
CA GLY A 401 -20.31 23.35 4.16
C GLY A 401 -21.50 23.59 3.23
N GLY A 402 -21.92 24.84 3.04
CA GLY A 402 -23.04 25.19 2.16
C GLY A 402 -22.81 24.92 0.66
N SER A 403 -21.63 24.45 0.26
CA SER A 403 -21.37 24.00 -1.12
C SER A 403 -21.81 22.55 -1.38
N TYR A 404 -22.05 21.75 -0.34
CA TYR A 404 -22.54 20.38 -0.48
C TYR A 404 -24.06 20.34 -0.65
N PRO A 405 -24.62 19.31 -1.32
CA PRO A 405 -26.07 19.14 -1.44
C PRO A 405 -26.73 18.87 -0.08
N ASN A 406 -28.02 19.16 0.07
CA ASN A 406 -28.75 18.87 1.29
C ASN A 406 -28.87 17.35 1.56
N ASN A 407 -29.02 16.99 2.84
CA ASN A 407 -29.12 15.62 3.33
C ASN A 407 -27.92 14.78 2.93
N ILE A 408 -26.73 15.21 3.35
CA ILE A 408 -25.49 14.43 3.27
C ILE A 408 -25.29 13.64 4.56
N THR A 409 -24.53 12.57 4.47
CA THR A 409 -24.09 11.81 5.63
C THR A 409 -22.58 11.98 5.79
N VAL A 410 -22.14 12.34 6.99
CA VAL A 410 -20.73 12.23 7.36
C VAL A 410 -20.49 10.85 7.94
N ILE A 411 -19.58 10.10 7.34
CA ILE A 411 -19.30 8.71 7.70
C ILE A 411 -17.85 8.58 8.15
N THR A 412 -17.62 7.79 9.19
CA THR A 412 -16.29 7.33 9.60
C THR A 412 -16.34 5.88 10.03
N THR A 413 -15.23 5.18 9.87
CA THR A 413 -15.09 3.81 10.36
C THR A 413 -14.36 3.81 11.68
N LEU A 414 -14.94 3.14 12.66
CA LEU A 414 -14.34 2.90 13.97
C LEU A 414 -14.59 1.44 14.36
N ASN A 415 -13.53 0.70 14.69
CA ASN A 415 -13.60 -0.71 15.08
C ASN A 415 -14.39 -1.58 14.08
N GLY A 416 -14.29 -1.29 12.77
CA GLY A 416 -15.01 -2.01 11.72
C GLY A 416 -16.50 -1.70 11.64
N GLN A 417 -16.96 -0.59 12.24
CA GLN A 417 -18.34 -0.09 12.10
C GLN A 417 -18.35 1.32 11.53
N ASN A 418 -19.23 1.56 10.57
CA ASN A 418 -19.50 2.88 10.00
C ASN A 418 -20.42 3.67 10.93
N HIS A 419 -19.84 4.70 11.55
CA HIS A 419 -20.56 5.67 12.36
C HIS A 419 -20.96 6.84 11.47
N CYS A 420 -22.24 7.16 11.47
CA CYS A 420 -22.85 8.10 10.55
C CYS A 420 -23.51 9.27 11.26
N TRP A 421 -23.35 10.47 10.73
CA TRP A 421 -24.06 11.67 11.17
C TRP A 421 -24.76 12.32 9.98
N LEU A 422 -26.09 12.40 10.03
CA LEU A 422 -26.90 13.07 9.01
C LEU A 422 -26.79 14.59 9.17
N ILE A 423 -26.41 15.27 8.09
CA ILE A 423 -26.40 16.73 7.99
C ILE A 423 -27.49 17.14 7.02
N SER A 424 -28.63 17.56 7.55
CA SER A 424 -29.80 17.93 6.74
C SER A 424 -29.53 19.19 5.90
N ASP A 425 -28.96 20.22 6.53
CA ASP A 425 -28.52 21.46 5.89
C ASP A 425 -27.02 21.66 6.12
N PRO A 426 -26.17 21.37 5.11
CA PRO A 426 -24.73 21.57 5.19
C PRO A 426 -24.29 23.02 5.40
N GLY A 427 -25.17 24.00 5.18
CA GLY A 427 -24.93 25.41 5.43
C GLY A 427 -25.03 25.80 6.91
N GLU A 428 -25.69 24.97 7.72
CA GLU A 428 -25.91 25.20 9.14
C GLU A 428 -24.94 24.42 10.03
N ARG A 429 -24.72 24.91 11.24
CA ARG A 429 -23.88 24.25 12.24
C ARG A 429 -24.64 23.10 12.90
N VAL A 430 -23.95 21.99 13.17
CA VAL A 430 -24.49 20.84 13.92
C VAL A 430 -23.49 20.47 15.02
N ASP A 431 -23.88 20.52 16.29
CA ASP A 431 -23.14 20.06 17.47
C ASP A 431 -23.86 18.95 18.23
#